data_AF-A0AAW3YMI0-F1
#
_entry.id   AF-A0AAW3YMI0-F1
#
_cell.length_a   1.000
_cell.length_b   1.000
_cell.length_c   1.000
_cell.angle_alpha   90.00
_cell.angle_beta   90.00
_cell.angle_gamma   90.00
#
_symmetry.space_group_name_H-M   'P 1'
#
loop_
_entity.id
_entity.type
_entity.pdbx_description
1 polymer ?
#
loop_
_entity_poly.entity_id
_entity_poly.type
_entity_poly.pdbx_seq_one_letter_code
_entity_poly.pdbx_strand_id
1 'polypeptide(L)' 'MYKSSVVDFYGSQRKIARALGVSDQAVSHWRPIIPEKAALKLERITNGALKYDASLYRKNHVPNPQRNYARCLSAG' A
#
# COMPACT_ATOMS: atom_id res chain seq x y z
N MET A 1 1.12 -8.55 2.26
CA MET A 1 2.54 -8.68 2.61
C MET A 1 2.85 -7.87 3.88
N TYR A 2 3.66 -8.39 4.80
CA TYR A 2 3.97 -7.72 6.07
C TYR A 2 5.20 -6.82 5.97
N LYS A 3 5.13 -5.63 6.57
CA LYS A 3 6.26 -4.69 6.64
C LYS A 3 7.47 -5.32 7.33
N SER A 4 7.25 -6.06 8.41
CA SER A 4 8.30 -6.69 9.21
C SER A 4 9.17 -7.64 8.38
N SER A 5 8.56 -8.54 7.58
CA SER A 5 9.31 -9.45 6.70
C SER A 5 10.12 -8.72 5.63
N VAL A 6 9.61 -7.60 5.11
CA VAL A 6 10.38 -6.79 4.13
C VAL A 6 11.56 -6.12 4.82
N VAL A 7 11.36 -5.57 6.02
CA VAL A 7 12.43 -4.94 6.80
C VAL A 7 13.50 -5.96 7.19
N ASP A 8 13.11 -7.19 7.52
CA ASP A 8 14.02 -8.29 7.82
C ASP A 8 14.85 -8.68 6.59
N PHE A 9 14.19 -8.88 5.44
CA PHE A 9 14.85 -9.23 4.18
C PHE A 9 15.86 -8.18 3.70
N TYR A 10 15.50 -6.90 3.75
CA TYR A 10 16.40 -5.81 3.33
C TYR A 10 17.36 -5.37 4.45
N GLY A 11 17.06 -5.70 5.70
CA GLY A 11 17.72 -5.24 6.92
C GLY A 11 17.48 -3.77 7.29
N SER A 12 17.02 -2.91 6.37
CA SER A 12 16.81 -1.49 6.66
C SER A 12 15.74 -0.84 5.79
N GLN A 13 14.94 0.03 6.40
CA GLN A 13 13.91 0.85 5.72
C GLN A 13 14.50 1.75 4.63
N ARG A 14 15.75 2.21 4.79
CA ARG A 14 16.45 3.02 3.77
C ARG A 14 16.75 2.23 2.50
N LYS A 15 17.07 0.94 2.62
CA LYS A 15 17.32 0.06 1.46
C LYS A 15 16.03 -0.19 0.69
N ILE A 16 14.92 -0.39 1.41
CA ILE A 16 13.57 -0.52 0.84
C ILE A 16 13.19 0.74 0.06
N ALA A 17 13.38 1.92 0.67
CA ALA A 17 13.10 3.21 0.06
C ALA A 17 13.88 3.40 -1.26
N ARG A 18 15.19 3.09 -1.25
CA ARG A 18 16.04 3.13 -2.46
C ARG A 18 15.61 2.14 -3.53
N ALA A 19 15.27 0.91 -3.15
CA ALA A 19 14.80 -0.10 -4.09
C ALA A 19 13.50 0.33 -4.80
N LEU A 20 12.58 0.94 -4.06
CA LEU A 20 11.30 1.41 -4.59
C LEU A 20 11.35 2.79 -5.25
N GLY A 21 12.44 3.55 -5.06
CA GLY A 21 12.54 4.95 -5.48
C GLY A 21 11.57 5.87 -4.73
N VAL A 22 11.32 5.61 -3.46
CA VAL A 22 10.44 6.42 -2.59
C VAL A 22 11.22 7.02 -1.43
N SER A 23 10.67 8.04 -0.78
CA SER A 23 11.26 8.63 0.43
C SER A 23 11.18 7.67 1.62
N ASP A 24 12.13 7.75 2.54
CA ASP A 24 12.12 6.98 3.79
C ASP A 24 10.88 7.26 4.66
N GLN A 25 10.36 8.50 4.64
CA GLN A 25 9.10 8.84 5.31
C GLN A 25 7.92 8.01 4.79
N ALA A 26 7.88 7.72 3.49
CA ALA A 26 6.82 6.91 2.90
C ALA A 26 6.83 5.48 3.45
N VAL A 27 8.02 4.90 3.63
CA VAL A 27 8.21 3.55 4.22
C VAL A 27 7.84 3.55 5.71
N SER A 28 8.15 4.64 6.42
CA SER A 28 7.77 4.80 7.83
C SER A 28 6.24 4.79 8.00
N HIS A 29 5.51 5.53 7.16
CA HIS A 29 4.05 5.63 7.18
C HIS A 29 3.31 4.33 6.79
N TRP A 30 4.01 3.30 6.31
CA TRP A 30 3.35 2.04 6.02
C TRP A 30 2.80 1.39 7.29
N ARG A 31 1.57 0.91 7.16
CA ARG A 31 0.88 0.06 8.13
C ARG A 31 1.59 -1.30 8.25
N PRO A 32 1.20 -2.15 9.22
CA PRO A 32 1.71 -3.52 9.34
C PRO A 32 1.62 -4.30 8.02
N ILE A 33 0.54 -4.05 7.27
CA ILE A 33 0.35 -4.52 5.90
C ILE A 33 0.79 -3.39 4.96
N ILE A 34 1.84 -3.63 4.17
CA ILE A 34 2.33 -2.65 3.19
C ILE A 34 1.29 -2.47 2.08
N PRO A 35 1.16 -1.30 1.43
CA PRO A 35 0.19 -1.13 0.35
C PRO A 35 0.48 -2.04 -0.85
N GLU A 36 -0.58 -2.49 -1.52
CA GLU A 36 -0.53 -3.38 -2.68
C GLU A 36 0.44 -2.91 -3.78
N LYS A 37 0.38 -1.63 -4.14
CA LYS A 37 1.27 -1.03 -5.14
C LYS A 37 2.75 -1.15 -4.78
N ALA A 38 3.09 -1.04 -3.50
CA ALA A 38 4.47 -1.19 -3.04
C ALA A 38 4.88 -2.67 -3.02
N ALA A 39 3.97 -3.56 -2.59
CA ALA A 39 4.19 -5.00 -2.55
C ALA A 39 4.50 -5.57 -3.96
N LEU A 40 3.70 -5.21 -4.96
CA LEU A 40 3.91 -5.62 -6.35
C LEU A 40 5.24 -5.13 -6.93
N LYS A 41 5.65 -3.90 -6.59
CA LYS A 41 6.95 -3.38 -7.00
C LYS A 41 8.08 -4.16 -6.34
N LEU A 42 7.98 -4.42 -5.05
CA LEU A 42 8.99 -5.18 -4.30
C LEU A 42 9.14 -6.60 -4.86
N GLU A 43 8.04 -7.29 -5.13
CA GLU A 43 8.05 -8.62 -5.75
C GLU A 43 8.84 -8.63 -7.06
N ARG A 44 8.59 -7.65 -7.94
CA ARG A 44 9.31 -7.51 -9.22
C ARG A 44 10.80 -7.22 -9.03
N ILE A 45 11.15 -6.33 -8.12
CA ILE A 45 12.55 -5.96 -7.84
C ILE A 45 13.31 -7.13 -7.22
N THR A 46 12.64 -7.90 -6.37
CA THR A 46 13.23 -9.05 -5.65
C THR A 46 13.13 -10.36 -6.43
N ASN A 47 12.69 -10.32 -7.69
CA ASN A 47 12.48 -11.51 -8.54
C ASN A 47 11.69 -12.63 -7.83
N GLY A 48 10.68 -12.27 -7.04
CA GLY A 48 9.83 -13.22 -6.33
C GLY A 48 10.40 -13.77 -5.01
N ALA A 49 11.52 -13.26 -4.50
CA ALA A 49 12.00 -13.62 -3.15
C ALA A 49 11.00 -13.24 -2.04
N LEU A 50 10.17 -12.22 -2.32
CA LEU A 50 9.15 -11.70 -1.44
C LEU A 50 7.76 -11.99 -2.01
N LYS A 51 7.01 -12.88 -1.34
CA LYS A 51 5.72 -13.37 -1.83
C LYS A 51 4.61 -12.33 -1.61
N TYR A 52 3.96 -11.93 -2.70
CA TYR A 52 2.77 -11.07 -2.66
C TYR A 52 1.52 -11.94 -2.47
N ASP A 53 0.78 -11.67 -1.39
CA ASP A 53 -0.53 -12.28 -1.14
C ASP A 53 -1.65 -11.28 -1.42
N ALA A 54 -2.33 -11.44 -2.56
CA ALA A 54 -3.49 -10.63 -2.96
C ALA A 54 -4.65 -10.70 -1.95
N SER A 55 -4.79 -11.81 -1.23
CA SER A 55 -5.82 -12.02 -0.21
C SER A 55 -5.76 -10.99 0.92
N LEU A 56 -4.57 -10.45 1.22
CA LEU A 56 -4.38 -9.40 2.24
C LEU A 56 -4.87 -8.02 1.77
N TYR A 57 -5.16 -7.87 0.47
CA TYR A 57 -5.53 -6.60 -0.16
C TYR A 57 -6.95 -6.58 -0.70
N ARG A 58 -7.64 -7.73 -0.72
CA ARG A 58 -9.07 -7.80 -1.05
C ARG A 58 -9.89 -7.03 -0.01
N LYS A 59 -9.96 -5.72 -0.18
CA LYS A 59 -11.02 -4.92 0.40
C LYS A 59 -12.24 -5.13 -0.47
N ASN A 60 -13.26 -5.77 0.09
CA ASN A 60 -14.61 -5.66 -0.43
C ASN A 60 -14.92 -4.17 -0.53
N HIS A 61 -14.91 -3.65 -1.75
CA HIS A 61 -15.33 -2.30 -2.04
C HIS A 61 -16.84 -2.27 -1.78
N VAL A 62 -17.25 -2.03 -0.54
CA VAL A 62 -18.59 -1.53 -0.29
C VAL A 62 -18.59 -0.12 -0.89
N PRO A 63 -19.30 0.14 -2.00
CA PRO A 63 -19.37 1.48 -2.55
C PRO A 63 -19.93 2.38 -1.44
N ASN A 64 -19.22 3.45 -1.11
CA ASN A 64 -19.72 4.45 -0.18
C ASN A 64 -21.00 5.07 -0.81
N PRO A 65 -22.20 4.90 -0.22
CA PRO A 65 -23.42 5.48 -0.78
C PRO A 65 -23.44 7.02 -0.68
N GLN A 66 -22.46 7.64 0.00
CA GLN A 66 -22.43 9.09 0.22
C GLN A 66 -21.64 9.82 -0.88
N ARG A 67 -22.23 9.95 -2.08
CA ARG A 67 -21.76 10.92 -3.09
C ARG A 67 -22.90 11.62 -3.83
N ASN A 68 -24.08 11.74 -3.21
CA ASN A 68 -25.24 12.35 -3.87
C ASN A 68 -26.16 13.19 -2.95
N TYR A 69 -25.61 14.06 -2.08
CA TYR A 69 -26.42 15.03 -1.32
C TYR A 69 -25.88 16.46 -1.31
N ALA A 70 -25.32 16.94 -2.43
CA ALA A 70 -24.88 18.34 -2.56
C ALA A 70 -25.31 19.00 -3.88
N ARG A 71 -26.54 18.73 -4.32
CA ARG A 71 -27.18 19.52 -5.39
C ARG A 71 -28.70 19.45 -5.21
N CYS A 72 -29.25 20.29 -4.33
CA CYS A 72 -30.63 20.82 -4.36
C CYS A 72 -30.86 21.65 -3.09
N LEU A 73 -30.47 22.93 -3.10
CA LEU A 73 -31.08 23.96 -2.26
C LEU A 73 -30.84 25.31 -2.95
N SER A 74 -31.50 25.47 -4.10
CA SER A 74 -31.54 26.69 -4.90
C SER A 74 -32.89 26.73 -5.61
N ALA A 75 -33.97 26.96 -4.87
CA ALA A 75 -35.26 27.45 -5.36
C ALA A 75 -36.25 27.49 -4.18
N GLY A 76 -36.69 28.68 -3.81
CA GLY A 76 -37.65 28.96 -2.76
C GLY A 76 -37.46 30.37 -2.25
#